data_AF-A0A6L9Y5Q0-F1
#
_entry.id   AF-A0A6L9Y5Q0-F1
#
_cell.length_a   1.000
_cell.length_b   1.000
_cell.length_c   1.000
_cell.angle_alpha   90.00
_cell.angle_beta   90.00
_cell.angle_gamma   90.00
#
_symmetry.space_group_name_H-M   'P 1'
#
loop_
_entity.id
_entity.type
_entity.pdbx_description
1 polymer ?
#
loop_
_entity_poly.entity_id
_entity_poly.type
_entity_poly.pdbx_seq_one_letter_code
_entity_poly.pdbx_strand_id
1 'polypeptide(L)' 'MKDIGTTFQIHHQQELEFVLFCIDFVAKKLRMPATLIYQKLAKSGLLQDYIVANYEILHTLGKDYLVEDIIGLMQEKNLL' A
#
# COMPACT_ATOMS: atom_id res chain seq x y z
N MET A 1 -21.57 4.78 -7.33
CA MET A 1 -20.22 4.89 -6.69
C MET A 1 -19.47 5.94 -7.46
N LYS A 2 -19.01 7.03 -6.82
CA LYS A 2 -18.19 8.03 -7.52
C LYS A 2 -16.83 7.39 -7.80
N ASP A 3 -16.47 7.32 -9.08
CA ASP A 3 -15.09 7.13 -9.52
C ASP A 3 -14.21 8.13 -8.76
N ILE A 4 -13.36 7.61 -7.88
CA ILE A 4 -12.25 8.39 -7.36
C ILE A 4 -11.21 8.24 -8.46
N GLY A 5 -11.05 9.27 -9.29
CA GLY A 5 -10.09 9.31 -10.39
C GLY A 5 -8.65 9.32 -9.92
N THR A 6 -8.25 8.35 -9.10
CA THR A 6 -6.86 8.12 -8.74
C THR A 6 -6.29 7.19 -9.80
N THR A 7 -5.61 7.77 -10.79
CA THR A 7 -4.89 6.99 -11.80
C THR A 7 -3.60 6.50 -11.17
N PHE A 8 -3.49 5.19 -10.93
CA PHE A 8 -2.23 4.59 -10.49
C PHE A 8 -1.34 4.29 -11.69
N GLN A 9 -0.07 4.69 -11.61
CA GLN A 9 0.92 4.41 -12.64
C GLN A 9 1.60 3.08 -12.33
N ILE A 10 0.92 1.98 -12.66
CA ILE A 10 1.46 0.62 -12.56
C ILE A 10 1.88 0.20 -13.97
N HIS A 11 3.17 -0.08 -14.14
CA HIS A 11 3.77 -0.34 -15.45
C HIS A 11 3.97 -1.84 -15.72
N HIS A 12 4.11 -2.64 -14.67
CA HIS A 12 4.43 -4.06 -14.77
C HIS A 12 3.55 -4.94 -13.87
N GLN A 13 3.39 -6.21 -14.25
CA GLN A 13 2.59 -7.17 -13.48
C GLN A 13 3.15 -7.36 -12.06
N GLN A 14 4.47 -7.36 -11.91
CA GLN A 14 5.14 -7.52 -10.62
C GLN A 14 4.82 -6.37 -9.65
N GLU A 15 4.68 -5.14 -10.15
CA GLU A 15 4.27 -4.00 -9.34
C GLU A 15 2.82 -4.16 -8.84
N LEU A 16 1.92 -4.66 -9.70
CA LEU A 16 0.54 -4.96 -9.29
C LEU A 16 0.50 -6.04 -8.21
N GLU A 17 1.22 -7.14 -8.41
CA GLU A 17 1.32 -8.24 -7.44
C GLU A 17 1.91 -7.75 -6.11
N PHE A 18 2.93 -6.88 -6.18
CA PHE A 18 3.54 -6.26 -5.01
C PHE A 18 2.57 -5.34 -4.24
N VAL A 19 1.81 -4.49 -4.95
CA VAL A 19 0.79 -3.64 -4.32
C VAL A 19 -0.28 -4.48 -3.62
N LEU A 20 -0.79 -5.53 -4.28
CA LEU A 20 -1.77 -6.44 -3.70
C LEU A 20 -1.21 -7.16 -2.47
N PHE A 21 0.05 -7.59 -2.54
CA PHE A 21 0.76 -8.19 -1.41
C PHE A 21 0.84 -7.22 -0.22
N CYS A 22 1.28 -5.99 -0.44
CA CYS A 22 1.38 -4.97 0.61
C CYS A 22 0.02 -4.72 1.29
N ILE A 23 -1.04 -4.56 0.50
CA ILE A 23 -2.39 -4.34 1.02
C ILE A 23 -2.85 -5.53 1.86
N ASP A 24 -2.70 -6.75 1.37
CA ASP A 24 -3.16 -7.96 2.05
C ASP A 24 -2.42 -8.20 3.37
N PHE A 25 -1.10 -8.06 3.39
CA PHE A 25 -0.33 -8.29 4.61
C PHE A 25 -0.49 -7.19 5.66
N VAL A 26 -0.62 -5.92 5.25
CA VAL A 26 -0.98 -4.82 6.17
C VAL A 26 -2.39 -5.06 6.74
N ALA A 27 -3.35 -5.45 5.91
CA ALA A 27 -4.71 -5.78 6.34
C ALA A 27 -4.73 -6.92 7.37
N LYS A 28 -3.99 -8.00 7.11
CA LYS A 28 -3.83 -9.12 8.05
C LYS A 28 -3.20 -8.69 9.36
N LYS A 29 -2.14 -7.88 9.32
CA LYS A 29 -1.43 -7.40 10.52
C LYS A 29 -2.32 -6.52 11.39
N LEU A 30 -3.09 -5.62 10.77
CA LEU A 30 -4.01 -4.70 11.47
C LEU A 30 -5.37 -5.33 11.79
N ARG A 31 -5.66 -6.54 11.30
CA ARG A 31 -6.98 -7.20 11.38
C ARG A 31 -8.10 -6.33 10.80
N MET A 32 -7.82 -5.65 9.69
CA MET A 32 -8.75 -4.78 8.98
C MET A 32 -9.08 -5.35 7.59
N PRO A 33 -10.23 -5.01 6.98
CA PRO A 33 -10.51 -5.41 5.61
C PRO A 33 -9.50 -4.84 4.62
N ALA A 34 -9.01 -5.66 3.68
CA ALA A 34 -8.07 -5.24 2.64
C ALA A 34 -8.61 -4.06 1.80
N THR A 35 -9.93 -4.03 1.54
CA THR A 35 -10.60 -2.93 0.84
C THR A 35 -10.48 -1.59 1.59
N LEU A 36 -10.53 -1.62 2.92
CA LEU A 36 -10.36 -0.43 3.77
C LEU A 36 -8.90 0.04 3.77
N ILE A 37 -7.94 -0.89 3.82
CA ILE A 37 -6.51 -0.58 3.71
C ILE A 37 -6.21 0.05 2.34
N TYR A 38 -6.67 -0.56 1.26
CA TYR A 38 -6.57 0.01 -0.08
C TYR A 38 -7.10 1.44 -0.14
N GLN A 39 -8.32 1.68 0.38
CA GLN A 39 -8.91 3.02 0.38
C GLN A 39 -8.09 4.03 1.17
N LYS A 40 -7.55 3.65 2.32
CA LYS A 40 -6.71 4.53 3.16
C LYS A 40 -5.39 4.86 2.47
N LEU A 41 -4.69 3.86 1.91
CA LEU A 41 -3.43 4.04 1.20
C LEU A 41 -3.61 4.84 -0.11
N ALA A 42 -4.68 4.56 -0.85
CA ALA A 42 -5.00 5.27 -2.09
C ALA A 42 -5.31 6.76 -1.85
N LYS A 43 -6.17 7.06 -0.87
CA LYS A 43 -6.58 8.44 -0.57
C LYS A 43 -5.46 9.28 0.05
N SER A 44 -4.52 8.66 0.74
CA SER A 44 -3.40 9.35 1.40
C SER A 44 -2.20 9.61 0.49
N GLY A 45 -2.22 9.09 -0.75
CA GLY A 45 -1.09 9.10 -1.67
C GLY A 45 -0.08 7.99 -1.43
N LEU A 46 -0.09 7.29 -0.27
CA LEU A 46 0.89 6.25 0.06
C LEU A 46 0.93 5.11 -0.97
N LEU A 47 -0.21 4.77 -1.59
CA LEU A 47 -0.19 3.71 -2.59
C LEU A 47 0.62 4.11 -3.83
N GLN A 48 0.43 5.32 -4.37
CA GLN A 48 1.12 5.78 -5.56
C GLN A 48 2.52 6.32 -5.25
N ASP A 49 2.60 7.25 -4.30
CA ASP A 49 3.79 8.06 -4.05
C ASP A 49 4.83 7.33 -3.19
N TYR A 50 4.44 6.23 -2.54
CA TYR A 50 5.34 5.42 -1.73
C TYR A 50 5.46 3.98 -2.26
N ILE A 51 4.38 3.19 -2.24
CA ILE A 51 4.46 1.76 -2.55
C ILE A 51 4.83 1.53 -4.02
N VAL A 52 4.10 2.15 -4.95
CA VAL A 52 4.37 2.01 -6.39
C VAL A 52 5.68 2.71 -6.78
N ALA A 53 5.85 3.97 -6.37
CA ALA A 53 7.03 4.77 -6.74
C ALA A 53 8.37 4.18 -6.27
N ASN A 54 8.36 3.36 -5.21
CA ASN A 54 9.57 2.78 -4.63
C ASN A 54 9.63 1.25 -4.77
N TYR A 55 8.89 0.67 -5.72
CA TYR A 55 8.84 -0.78 -5.96
C TYR A 55 10.24 -1.42 -5.96
N GLU A 56 11.18 -0.88 -6.75
CA GLU A 56 12.55 -1.42 -6.90
C GLU A 56 13.31 -1.59 -5.58
N ILE A 57 13.07 -0.73 -4.60
CA ILE A 57 13.72 -0.81 -3.29
C ILE A 57 12.89 -1.68 -2.35
N LEU A 58 11.58 -1.40 -2.25
CA LEU A 58 10.70 -2.02 -1.27
C LEU A 58 10.52 -3.53 -1.49
N HIS A 59 10.53 -4.01 -2.75
CA HIS A 59 10.36 -5.44 -3.05
C HIS A 59 11.56 -6.30 -2.64
N THR A 60 12.71 -5.68 -2.32
CA THR A 60 13.90 -6.38 -1.82
C THR A 60 13.90 -6.56 -0.30
N LEU A 61 13.00 -5.86 0.40
CA LEU A 61 12.93 -5.87 1.86
C LEU A 61 12.29 -7.16 2.38
N GLY A 62 12.68 -7.55 3.59
CA GLY A 62 11.99 -8.60 4.32
C GLY A 62 10.54 -8.22 4.60
N LYS A 63 9.62 -9.16 4.39
CA LYS A 63 8.17 -8.94 4.54
C LYS A 63 7.79 -8.24 5.84
N ASP A 64 8.27 -8.72 6.99
CA ASP A 64 7.85 -8.17 8.28
C ASP A 64 8.30 -6.71 8.43
N TYR A 65 9.50 -6.35 7.97
CA TYR A 65 9.97 -4.97 7.97
C TYR A 65 9.13 -4.08 7.05
N LEU A 66 8.87 -4.52 5.81
CA LEU A 66 8.04 -3.80 4.85
C LEU A 66 6.64 -3.51 5.40
N VAL A 67 6.02 -4.51 6.04
CA VAL A 67 4.66 -4.36 6.59
C VAL A 67 4.64 -3.38 7.76
N GLU A 68 5.61 -3.47 8.68
CA GLU A 68 5.71 -2.52 9.81
C GLU A 68 6.00 -1.09 9.33
N ASP A 69 6.84 -0.93 8.31
CA ASP A 69 7.16 0.36 7.72
C ASP A 69 5.93 1.04 7.10
N ILE A 70 5.14 0.31 6.28
CA ILE A 70 3.89 0.84 5.73
C ILE A 70 2.91 1.20 6.86
N ILE A 71 2.81 0.39 7.92
CA ILE A 71 1.96 0.68 9.07
C ILE A 71 2.44 1.94 9.81
N GLY A 72 3.75 2.12 9.98
CA GLY A 72 4.34 3.33 10.57
C GLY A 72 3.93 4.59 9.78
N LEU A 73 4.07 4.55 8.45
CA LEU A 73 3.62 5.65 7.59
C LEU A 73 2.11 5.90 7.66
N MET A 74 1.30 4.85 7.83
CA MET A 74 -0.13 5.00 8.06
C MET A 74 -0.43 5.71 9.39
N GLN A 75 0.33 5.42 10.45
CA GLN A 75 0.20 6.09 11.75
C GLN A 75 0.62 7.56 11.67
N GLU A 76 1.77 7.86 11.06
CA GLU A 76 2.25 9.23 10.86
C GLU A 76 1.26 10.12 10.10
N LYS A 77 0.54 9.52 9.14
CA LYS A 77 -0.51 10.18 8.36
C LYS A 77 -1.89 10.14 9.01
N ASN A 78 -2.02 9.70 10.26
CA ASN A 78 -3.30 9.59 10.99
C ASN A 78 -4.37 8.78 10.23
N LEU A 79 -3.96 7.67 9.62
CA LEU A 79 -4.86 6.79 8.85
C LEU A 79 -5.40 5.61 9.67
N LEU A 80 -4.94 5.39 10.90
CA LEU A 80 -5.38 4.29 11.77
C LEU A 80 -6.24 4.80 12.92
#